data_AF-A0A9E1U8Y8-F1
#
_entry.id   AF-A0A9E1U8Y8-F1
#
_cell.length_a   1.000
_cell.length_b   1.000
_cell.length_c   1.000
_cell.angle_alpha   90.00
_cell.angle_beta   90.00
_cell.angle_gamma   90.00
#
_symmetry.space_group_name_H-M   'P 1'
#
loop_
_entity.id
_entity.type
_entity.pdbx_description
1 polymer ?
#
loop_
_entity_poly.entity_id
_entity_poly.type
_entity_poly.pdbx_seq_one_letter_code
_entity_poly.pdbx_strand_id
1 'polypeptide(L)'
;MFDWRELLLRNQNQPAQTDPTPLKLLEEQLLHLLPPIVNALNATNILPLQLTWSKKEIAHKFKIILEEVEQRYLVAWDHVRNAQIQKLEADYQTWYQAQLRSDKSLYSNYCQWQELLIQQHFQGWSYWILHGLKEHPFLARELKNGQSLTPETELLLAEFFRCAKPLLQIDADTVLKEFYSFQAAFTQQTPFLPRLFQEISDESEKEIFEKLEDNEFFEVARIFWYNIFVGK
;
A
#
# COMPACT_ATOMS: atom_id res chain seq x y z
N MET A 1 -22.05 1.52 3.43
CA MET A 1 -20.58 1.66 3.41
C MET A 1 -20.12 1.36 4.82
N PHE A 2 -19.38 0.28 5.02
CA PHE A 2 -18.93 -0.18 6.33
C PHE A 2 -17.77 0.71 6.80
N ASP A 3 -17.90 1.36 7.96
CA ASP A 3 -16.87 2.27 8.47
C ASP A 3 -15.89 1.52 9.38
N TRP A 4 -14.73 1.21 8.83
CA TRP A 4 -13.63 0.54 9.55
C TRP A 4 -13.10 1.35 10.74
N ARG A 5 -13.31 2.68 10.78
CA ARG A 5 -12.85 3.54 11.88
C ARG A 5 -13.65 3.32 13.15
N GLU A 6 -14.95 3.11 13.04
CA GLU A 6 -15.77 2.71 14.20
C GLU A 6 -15.33 1.35 14.77
N LEU A 7 -14.79 0.48 13.93
CA LEU A 7 -14.38 -0.86 14.32
C LEU A 7 -13.10 -0.87 15.15
N LEU A 8 -12.10 -0.08 14.75
CA LEU A 8 -10.87 0.12 15.51
C LEU A 8 -11.14 0.73 16.88
N LEU A 9 -12.07 1.70 16.95
CA LEU A 9 -12.45 2.36 18.21
C LEU A 9 -13.19 1.42 19.18
N ARG A 10 -13.97 0.46 18.66
CA ARG A 10 -14.70 -0.51 19.50
C ARG A 10 -13.79 -1.59 20.10
N ASN A 11 -12.75 -1.99 19.38
CA ASN A 11 -11.84 -3.06 19.83
C ASN A 11 -10.74 -2.58 20.80
N GLN A 12 -10.42 -1.28 20.85
CA GLN A 12 -9.48 -0.73 21.85
C GLN A 12 -9.97 -0.82 23.30
N ASN A 13 -11.28 -1.02 23.53
CA ASN A 13 -11.90 -0.94 24.84
C ASN A 13 -12.28 -2.31 25.47
N GLN A 14 -11.83 -3.44 24.90
CA GLN A 14 -12.15 -4.76 25.46
C GLN A 14 -10.98 -5.33 26.29
N PRO A 15 -11.22 -5.75 27.56
CA PRO A 15 -10.19 -6.35 28.38
C PRO A 15 -9.80 -7.73 27.83
N ALA A 16 -8.49 -7.96 27.69
CA ALA A 16 -7.91 -9.21 27.21
C ALA A 16 -8.14 -10.35 28.23
N GLN A 17 -9.11 -11.21 27.97
CA GLN A 17 -9.19 -12.54 28.59
C GLN A 17 -8.49 -13.57 27.70
N THR A 18 -7.37 -14.07 28.22
CA THR A 18 -6.48 -15.10 27.68
C THR A 18 -7.13 -16.47 27.68
N ASP A 19 -7.70 -16.82 26.53
CA ASP A 19 -7.55 -18.11 25.83
C ASP A 19 -7.97 -17.85 24.37
N PRO A 20 -7.03 -17.71 23.43
CA PRO A 20 -7.38 -17.31 22.09
C PRO A 20 -7.94 -18.53 21.34
N THR A 21 -9.26 -18.64 21.30
CA THR A 21 -9.94 -19.52 20.35
C THR A 21 -9.40 -19.21 18.93
N PRO A 22 -9.31 -20.20 18.01
CA PRO A 22 -8.85 -19.97 16.64
C PRO A 22 -9.53 -18.79 15.93
N LEU A 23 -10.79 -18.51 16.28
CA LEU A 23 -11.54 -17.34 15.83
C LEU A 23 -10.89 -16.01 16.24
N LYS A 24 -10.50 -15.85 17.51
CA LYS A 24 -9.84 -14.64 18.01
C LYS A 24 -8.50 -14.40 17.33
N LEU A 25 -7.73 -15.45 17.08
CA LEU A 25 -6.45 -15.32 16.34
C LEU A 25 -6.68 -14.83 14.91
N LEU A 26 -7.70 -15.35 14.22
CA LEU A 26 -8.06 -14.87 12.88
C LEU A 26 -8.57 -13.43 12.89
N GLU A 27 -9.35 -13.03 13.90
CA GLU A 27 -9.77 -11.64 14.08
C GLU A 27 -8.56 -10.72 14.29
N GLU A 28 -7.65 -11.08 15.19
CA GLU A 28 -6.43 -10.32 15.48
C GLU A 28 -5.53 -10.17 14.25
N GLN A 29 -5.35 -11.25 13.47
CA GLN A 29 -4.61 -11.21 12.21
C GLN A 29 -5.26 -10.26 11.20
N LEU A 30 -6.58 -10.34 10.99
CA LEU A 30 -7.28 -9.47 10.04
C LEU A 30 -7.24 -7.99 10.48
N LEU A 31 -7.29 -7.72 11.77
CA LEU A 31 -7.12 -6.37 12.33
C LEU A 31 -5.72 -5.80 12.09
N HIS A 32 -4.70 -6.65 11.91
CA HIS A 32 -3.36 -6.22 11.56
C HIS A 32 -3.16 -6.07 10.04
N LEU A 33 -3.68 -7.01 9.26
CA LEU A 33 -3.43 -7.13 7.82
C LEU A 33 -4.24 -6.13 6.97
N LEU A 34 -5.47 -5.82 7.38
CA LEU A 34 -6.35 -4.98 6.56
C LEU A 34 -6.02 -3.48 6.62
N PRO A 35 -5.72 -2.86 7.78
CA PRO A 35 -5.54 -1.41 7.84
C PRO A 35 -4.47 -0.84 6.90
N PRO A 36 -3.28 -1.44 6.72
CA PRO A 36 -2.28 -0.94 5.77
C PRO A 36 -2.84 -0.80 4.35
N ILE A 37 -3.59 -1.81 3.88
CA ILE A 37 -4.18 -1.87 2.54
C ILE A 37 -5.25 -0.79 2.36
N VAL A 38 -6.18 -0.71 3.32
CA VAL A 38 -7.25 0.29 3.32
C VAL A 38 -6.67 1.70 3.37
N ASN A 39 -5.64 1.93 4.19
CA ASN A 39 -4.98 3.22 4.30
C ASN A 39 -4.27 3.62 3.00
N ALA A 40 -3.60 2.68 2.32
CA ALA A 40 -2.98 2.93 1.03
C ALA A 40 -4.01 3.22 -0.07
N LEU A 41 -5.11 2.45 -0.14
CA LEU A 41 -6.20 2.71 -1.08
C LEU A 41 -6.85 4.08 -0.83
N ASN A 42 -7.08 4.43 0.44
CA ASN A 42 -7.61 5.75 0.80
C ASN A 42 -6.65 6.88 0.44
N ALA A 43 -5.34 6.70 0.64
CA ALA A 43 -4.31 7.67 0.30
C ALA A 43 -4.40 8.10 -1.17
N THR A 44 -4.71 7.18 -2.09
CA THR A 44 -4.85 7.48 -3.53
C THR A 44 -5.97 8.49 -3.85
N ASN A 45 -6.95 8.66 -2.97
CA ASN A 45 -8.11 9.53 -3.17
C ASN A 45 -8.00 10.89 -2.47
N ILE A 46 -7.02 11.08 -1.58
CA ILE A 46 -6.90 12.28 -0.73
C ILE A 46 -5.62 13.08 -0.99
N LEU A 47 -4.87 12.76 -2.05
CA LEU A 47 -3.66 13.51 -2.40
C LEU A 47 -4.00 14.95 -2.80
N PRO A 48 -3.33 15.96 -2.22
CA PRO A 48 -3.55 17.36 -2.57
C PRO A 48 -3.02 17.72 -3.96
N LEU A 49 -2.14 16.88 -4.52
CA LEU A 49 -1.63 16.98 -5.88
C LEU A 49 -1.98 15.71 -6.65
N GLN A 50 -2.71 15.86 -7.77
CA GLN A 50 -3.06 14.74 -8.62
C GLN A 50 -1.85 14.33 -9.47
N LEU A 51 -1.25 13.20 -9.12
CA LEU A 51 -0.09 12.69 -9.81
C LEU A 51 -0.47 12.19 -11.21
N THR A 52 0.24 12.65 -12.24
CA THR A 52 -0.03 12.33 -13.65
C THR A 52 0.05 10.83 -13.94
N TRP A 53 0.85 10.12 -13.15
CA TRP A 53 1.03 8.68 -13.26
C TRP A 53 -0.14 7.86 -12.73
N SER A 54 -1.07 8.44 -11.97
CA SER A 54 -2.25 7.72 -11.43
C SER A 54 -3.08 7.03 -12.52
N LYS A 55 -2.92 7.44 -13.78
CA LYS A 55 -3.57 6.88 -14.97
C LYS A 55 -2.71 5.85 -15.72
N LYS A 56 -1.44 5.65 -15.33
CA LYS A 56 -0.54 4.68 -15.97
C LYS A 56 -0.94 3.26 -15.56
N GLU A 57 -0.70 2.30 -16.45
CA GLU A 57 -1.08 0.89 -16.24
C GLU A 57 -0.48 0.30 -14.95
N ILE A 58 0.76 0.66 -14.61
CA ILE A 58 1.43 0.22 -13.39
C ILE A 58 0.67 0.63 -12.11
N ALA A 59 0.14 1.86 -12.03
CA ALA A 59 -0.72 2.27 -10.91
C ALA A 59 -2.04 1.48 -10.89
N HIS A 60 -2.60 1.21 -12.06
CA HIS A 60 -3.84 0.45 -12.16
C HIS A 60 -3.65 -0.99 -11.67
N LYS A 61 -2.56 -1.67 -12.06
CA LYS A 61 -2.26 -3.01 -11.56
C LYS A 61 -1.98 -3.03 -10.06
N PHE A 62 -1.22 -2.06 -9.56
CA PHE A 62 -1.00 -1.91 -8.11
C PHE A 62 -2.32 -1.78 -7.35
N LYS A 63 -3.22 -0.93 -7.84
CA LYS A 63 -4.54 -0.73 -7.26
C LYS A 63 -5.39 -2.01 -7.29
N ILE A 64 -5.41 -2.73 -8.41
CA ILE A 64 -6.11 -4.02 -8.52
C ILE A 64 -5.61 -5.02 -7.46
N ILE A 65 -4.30 -5.11 -7.27
CA ILE A 65 -3.70 -6.01 -6.26
C ILE A 65 -4.24 -5.66 -4.87
N LEU A 66 -4.20 -4.38 -4.48
CA LEU A 66 -4.68 -3.95 -3.18
C LEU A 66 -6.20 -4.16 -3.01
N GLU A 67 -7.00 -3.81 -4.01
CA GLU A 67 -8.47 -3.96 -3.98
C GLU A 67 -8.89 -5.44 -3.89
N GLU A 68 -8.20 -6.34 -4.61
CA GLU A 68 -8.51 -7.77 -4.55
C GLU A 68 -8.17 -8.36 -3.18
N VAL A 69 -7.02 -8.00 -2.60
CA VAL A 69 -6.63 -8.43 -1.25
C VAL A 69 -7.58 -7.86 -0.20
N GLU A 70 -7.91 -6.56 -0.27
CA GLU A 70 -8.89 -5.92 0.62
C GLU A 70 -10.21 -6.69 0.59
N GLN A 71 -10.79 -6.92 -0.59
CA GLN A 71 -12.05 -7.63 -0.73
C GLN A 71 -12.01 -9.03 -0.12
N ARG A 72 -10.91 -9.77 -0.29
CA ARG A 72 -10.77 -11.10 0.31
C ARG A 72 -10.70 -11.04 1.82
N TYR A 73 -9.94 -10.11 2.39
CA TYR A 73 -9.91 -9.91 3.83
C TYR A 73 -11.24 -9.43 4.41
N LEU A 74 -12.02 -8.62 3.69
CA LEU A 74 -13.36 -8.22 4.11
C LEU A 74 -14.32 -9.42 4.16
N VAL A 75 -14.25 -10.31 3.17
CA VAL A 75 -15.02 -11.57 3.17
C VAL A 75 -14.58 -12.46 4.34
N ALA A 76 -13.27 -12.59 4.56
CA ALA A 76 -12.75 -13.34 5.70
C ALA A 76 -13.21 -12.77 7.03
N TRP A 77 -13.19 -11.46 7.17
CA TRP A 77 -13.69 -10.75 8.34
C TRP A 77 -15.16 -11.07 8.62
N ASP A 78 -16.03 -10.97 7.62
CA ASP A 78 -17.45 -11.31 7.77
C ASP A 78 -17.66 -12.76 8.23
N HIS A 79 -16.96 -13.72 7.63
CA HIS A 79 -17.08 -15.11 8.05
C HIS A 79 -16.55 -15.38 9.45
N VAL A 80 -15.40 -14.81 9.81
CA VAL A 80 -14.82 -14.97 11.16
C VAL A 80 -15.75 -14.37 12.20
N ARG A 81 -16.28 -13.16 11.98
CA ARG A 81 -17.23 -12.50 12.89
C ARG A 81 -18.53 -13.28 13.09
N ASN A 82 -18.97 -13.99 12.06
CA ASN A 82 -20.16 -14.83 12.10
C ASN A 82 -19.86 -16.29 12.53
N ALA A 83 -18.63 -16.60 12.96
CA ALA A 83 -18.16 -17.94 13.32
C ALA A 83 -18.35 -19.00 12.21
N GLN A 84 -18.27 -18.60 10.94
CA GLN A 84 -18.49 -19.43 9.75
C GLN A 84 -17.19 -19.93 9.11
N ILE A 85 -16.29 -20.53 9.89
CA ILE A 85 -14.96 -20.95 9.41
C ILE A 85 -15.01 -21.97 8.27
N GLN A 86 -15.93 -22.93 8.31
CA GLN A 86 -16.07 -23.91 7.23
C GLN A 86 -16.47 -23.25 5.90
N LYS A 87 -17.29 -22.20 5.97
CA LYS A 87 -17.69 -21.43 4.78
C LYS A 87 -16.51 -20.61 4.26
N LEU A 88 -15.76 -19.99 5.16
CA LEU A 88 -14.52 -19.28 4.82
C LEU A 88 -13.52 -20.19 4.10
N GLU A 89 -13.32 -21.40 4.61
CA GLU A 89 -12.43 -22.39 4.01
C GLU A 89 -12.90 -22.77 2.60
N ALA A 90 -14.19 -23.06 2.41
CA ALA A 90 -14.78 -23.38 1.12
C ALA A 90 -14.66 -22.22 0.12
N ASP A 91 -14.87 -20.98 0.57
CA ASP A 91 -14.76 -19.77 -0.25
C ASP A 91 -13.32 -19.50 -0.67
N TYR A 92 -12.34 -19.67 0.23
CA TYR A 92 -10.92 -19.55 -0.11
C TYR A 92 -10.44 -20.64 -1.07
N GLN A 93 -10.87 -21.89 -0.88
CA GLN A 93 -10.55 -22.98 -1.80
C GLN A 93 -11.15 -22.72 -3.20
N THR A 94 -12.41 -22.29 -3.26
CA THR A 94 -13.09 -21.96 -4.52
C THR A 94 -12.40 -20.80 -5.23
N TRP A 95 -12.09 -19.73 -4.50
CA TRP A 95 -11.37 -18.58 -5.06
C TRP A 95 -9.99 -18.98 -5.56
N TYR A 96 -9.22 -19.74 -4.77
CA TYR A 96 -7.89 -20.17 -5.16
C TYR A 96 -7.90 -21.04 -6.42
N GLN A 97 -8.86 -21.96 -6.56
CA GLN A 97 -9.03 -22.75 -7.79
C GLN A 97 -9.40 -21.89 -9.01
N ALA A 98 -10.14 -20.80 -8.82
CA ALA A 98 -10.40 -19.83 -9.88
C ALA A 98 -9.14 -19.05 -10.27
N GLN A 99 -8.30 -18.69 -9.30
CA GLN A 99 -7.02 -18.00 -9.54
C GLN A 99 -6.08 -18.85 -10.40
N LEU A 100 -5.98 -20.16 -10.15
CA LEU A 100 -5.13 -21.07 -10.93
C LEU A 100 -5.49 -21.17 -12.41
N ARG A 101 -6.74 -20.82 -12.78
CA ARG A 101 -7.26 -20.93 -14.16
C ARG A 101 -7.39 -19.58 -14.86
N SER A 102 -7.08 -18.49 -14.18
CA SER A 102 -7.30 -17.14 -14.67
C SER A 102 -6.00 -16.48 -15.09
N ASP A 103 -5.96 -16.02 -16.35
CA ASP A 103 -4.88 -15.18 -16.87
C ASP A 103 -4.85 -13.78 -16.20
N LYS A 104 -5.92 -13.42 -15.51
CA LYS A 104 -6.09 -12.17 -14.73
C LYS A 104 -6.05 -12.43 -13.22
N SER A 105 -5.41 -13.51 -12.79
CA SER A 105 -5.24 -13.81 -11.38
C SER A 105 -4.45 -12.72 -10.65
N LEU A 106 -4.62 -12.64 -9.33
CA LEU A 106 -3.84 -11.78 -8.44
C LEU A 106 -2.33 -11.98 -8.64
N TYR A 107 -1.91 -13.24 -8.79
CA TYR A 107 -0.53 -13.61 -9.10
C TYR A 107 -0.07 -13.08 -10.47
N SER A 108 -0.87 -13.25 -11.52
CA SER A 108 -0.56 -12.74 -12.86
C SER A 108 -0.46 -11.21 -12.88
N ASN A 109 -1.39 -10.52 -12.21
CA ASN A 109 -1.35 -9.07 -12.05
C ASN A 109 -0.10 -8.60 -11.31
N TYR A 110 0.33 -9.33 -10.28
CA TYR A 110 1.57 -9.06 -9.55
C TYR A 110 2.81 -9.20 -10.43
N CYS A 111 2.95 -10.30 -11.16
CA CYS A 111 4.09 -10.51 -12.06
C CYS A 111 4.15 -9.41 -13.13
N GLN A 112 3.02 -9.09 -13.77
CA GLN A 112 2.94 -8.01 -14.76
C GLN A 112 3.24 -6.64 -14.15
N TRP A 113 2.80 -6.39 -12.91
CA TRP A 113 3.11 -5.15 -12.19
C TRP A 113 4.61 -5.03 -11.93
N GLN A 114 5.27 -6.10 -11.49
CA GLN A 114 6.73 -6.11 -11.29
C GLN A 114 7.49 -5.88 -12.60
N GLU A 115 7.08 -6.52 -13.69
CA GLU A 115 7.68 -6.29 -15.01
C GLU A 115 7.59 -4.82 -15.44
N LEU A 116 6.41 -4.21 -15.29
CA LEU A 116 6.22 -2.79 -15.59
C LEU A 116 7.05 -1.89 -14.68
N LEU A 117 7.15 -2.25 -13.39
CA LEU A 117 7.95 -1.50 -12.42
C LEU A 117 9.42 -1.52 -12.80
N ILE A 118 9.97 -2.68 -13.17
CA ILE A 118 11.36 -2.81 -13.60
C ILE A 118 11.64 -2.03 -14.89
N GLN A 119 10.71 -2.08 -15.85
CA GLN A 119 10.88 -1.39 -17.12
C GLN A 119 10.86 0.13 -16.97
N GLN A 120 10.06 0.66 -16.05
CA GLN A 120 9.90 2.11 -15.88
C GLN A 120 10.83 2.66 -14.80
N HIS A 121 10.93 2.01 -13.65
CA HIS A 121 11.65 2.46 -12.45
C HIS A 121 12.12 1.27 -11.60
N PHE A 122 13.31 0.75 -11.92
CA PHE A 122 13.86 -0.44 -11.27
C PHE A 122 14.04 -0.30 -9.74
N GLN A 123 14.09 0.93 -9.22
CA GLN A 123 14.26 1.22 -7.79
C GLN A 123 13.04 0.90 -6.93
N GLY A 124 11.85 0.75 -7.51
CA GLY A 124 10.66 0.29 -6.79
C GLY A 124 9.48 1.28 -6.78
N TRP A 125 8.42 0.88 -6.08
CA TRP A 125 7.12 1.56 -6.09
C TRP A 125 7.18 2.96 -5.49
N SER A 126 7.86 3.12 -4.37
CA SER A 126 7.93 4.39 -3.67
C SER A 126 8.76 5.42 -4.45
N TYR A 127 9.86 4.99 -5.08
CA TYR A 127 10.63 5.77 -6.07
C TYR A 127 9.73 6.30 -7.19
N TRP A 128 8.87 5.42 -7.72
CA TRP A 128 7.95 5.78 -8.78
C TRP A 128 6.98 6.90 -8.38
N ILE A 129 6.48 6.87 -7.14
CA ILE A 129 5.62 7.93 -6.58
C ILE A 129 6.39 9.26 -6.51
N LEU A 130 7.61 9.25 -5.95
CA LEU A 130 8.45 10.43 -5.77
C LEU A 130 8.84 11.08 -7.11
N HIS A 131 9.26 10.28 -8.08
CA HIS A 131 9.57 10.76 -9.43
C HIS A 131 8.35 11.32 -10.13
N GLY A 132 7.21 10.68 -9.92
CA GLY A 132 5.94 11.18 -10.38
C GLY A 132 5.53 12.53 -9.81
N LEU A 133 5.87 12.79 -8.55
CA LEU A 133 5.71 14.11 -7.94
C LEU A 133 6.68 15.11 -8.57
N LYS A 134 7.95 14.74 -8.78
CA LYS A 134 8.97 15.57 -9.46
C LYS A 134 8.51 16.01 -10.86
N GLU A 135 7.78 15.18 -11.59
CA GLU A 135 7.23 15.51 -12.90
C GLU A 135 5.98 16.42 -12.87
N HIS A 136 5.46 16.75 -11.69
CA HIS A 136 4.18 17.47 -11.59
C HIS A 136 4.29 18.93 -12.09
N PRO A 137 3.40 19.40 -12.99
CA PRO A 137 3.51 20.73 -13.62
C PRO A 137 3.53 21.90 -12.64
N PHE A 138 2.86 21.77 -11.49
CA PHE A 138 2.89 22.77 -10.43
C PHE A 138 4.32 23.00 -9.92
N LEU A 139 5.06 21.94 -9.59
CA LEU A 139 6.43 22.07 -9.07
C LEU A 139 7.38 22.63 -10.13
N ALA A 140 7.22 22.20 -11.39
CA ALA A 140 7.99 22.75 -12.51
C ALA A 140 7.74 24.25 -12.72
N ARG A 141 6.54 24.76 -12.40
CA ARG A 141 6.21 26.19 -12.43
C ARG A 141 6.83 26.93 -11.26
N GLU A 142 6.74 26.38 -10.06
CA GLU A 142 7.34 26.98 -8.86
C GLU A 142 8.86 27.14 -9.03
N LEU A 143 9.54 26.12 -9.55
CA LEU A 143 10.98 26.17 -9.82
C LEU A 143 11.38 27.29 -10.81
N LYS A 144 10.52 27.58 -11.80
CA LYS A 144 10.73 28.66 -12.78
C LYS A 144 10.51 30.04 -12.19
N ASN A 145 9.63 30.16 -11.19
CA ASN A 145 9.31 31.43 -10.54
C ASN A 145 10.34 31.82 -9.46
N GLY A 146 11.10 30.85 -8.96
CA GLY A 146 12.23 31.04 -8.06
C GLY A 146 12.82 29.67 -7.70
N GLN A 147 14.15 29.58 -7.61
CA GLN A 147 14.79 28.31 -7.22
C GLN A 147 14.55 27.93 -5.74
N SER A 148 14.02 28.85 -4.94
CA SER A 148 13.76 28.67 -3.52
C SER A 148 12.39 28.05 -3.24
N LEU A 149 12.34 27.14 -2.29
CA LEU A 149 11.09 26.61 -1.74
C LEU A 149 10.32 27.73 -1.02
N THR A 150 9.12 28.06 -1.49
CA THR A 150 8.22 29.01 -0.81
C THR A 150 7.51 28.34 0.36
N PRO A 151 7.09 29.09 1.41
CA PRO A 151 6.35 28.53 2.53
C PRO A 151 5.06 27.81 2.10
N GLU A 152 4.36 28.33 1.09
CA GLU A 152 3.14 27.74 0.55
C GLU A 152 3.41 26.41 -0.15
N THR A 153 4.50 26.33 -0.93
CA THR A 153 4.92 25.10 -1.60
C THR A 153 5.43 24.07 -0.60
N GLU A 154 6.17 24.49 0.43
CA GLU A 154 6.58 23.63 1.54
C GLU A 154 5.37 23.02 2.25
N LEU A 155 4.37 23.84 2.60
CA LEU A 155 3.15 23.37 3.25
C LEU A 155 2.38 22.38 2.36
N LEU A 156 2.26 22.65 1.06
CA LEU A 156 1.59 21.76 0.13
C LEU A 156 2.31 20.41 -0.01
N LEU A 157 3.64 20.43 -0.07
CA LEU A 157 4.46 19.23 -0.12
C LEU A 157 4.38 18.43 1.19
N ALA A 158 4.43 19.10 2.34
CA ALA A 158 4.28 18.45 3.63
C ALA A 158 2.90 17.77 3.74
N GLU A 159 1.84 18.44 3.30
CA GLU A 159 0.50 17.87 3.25
C GLU A 159 0.39 16.70 2.26
N PHE A 160 1.08 16.80 1.11
CA PHE A 160 1.19 15.70 0.17
C PHE A 160 1.82 14.47 0.84
N PHE A 161 2.97 14.63 1.50
CA PHE A 161 3.67 13.52 2.17
C PHE A 161 2.87 12.93 3.32
N ARG A 162 2.16 13.77 4.08
CA ARG A 162 1.23 13.32 5.13
C ARG A 162 0.14 12.41 4.55
N CYS A 163 -0.49 12.82 3.44
CA CYS A 163 -1.53 12.02 2.78
C CYS A 163 -0.96 10.79 2.06
N ALA A 164 0.23 10.90 1.48
CA ALA A 164 0.87 9.85 0.69
C ALA A 164 1.62 8.81 1.55
N LYS A 165 1.90 9.07 2.83
CA LYS A 165 2.66 8.18 3.72
C LYS A 165 2.22 6.71 3.62
N PRO A 166 0.92 6.35 3.74
CA PRO A 166 0.50 4.96 3.60
C PRO A 166 0.80 4.35 2.24
N LEU A 167 0.75 5.16 1.17
CA LEU A 167 1.02 4.73 -0.20
C LEU A 167 2.52 4.55 -0.48
N LEU A 168 3.36 5.37 0.16
CA LEU A 168 4.82 5.31 0.08
C LEU A 168 5.41 4.15 0.87
N GLN A 169 4.76 3.75 1.97
CA GLN A 169 5.24 2.70 2.87
C GLN A 169 4.66 1.32 2.57
N ILE A 170 3.64 1.21 1.74
CA ILE A 170 3.07 -0.09 1.36
C ILE A 170 3.93 -0.75 0.28
N ASP A 171 4.20 -2.04 0.47
CA ASP A 171 4.92 -2.88 -0.48
C ASP A 171 4.03 -4.03 -0.94
N ALA A 172 3.85 -4.16 -2.25
CA ALA A 172 3.00 -5.19 -2.84
C ALA A 172 3.53 -6.61 -2.58
N ASP A 173 4.85 -6.79 -2.51
CA ASP A 173 5.46 -8.09 -2.21
C ASP A 173 5.12 -8.53 -0.78
N THR A 174 5.31 -7.65 0.20
CA THR A 174 4.89 -7.87 1.60
C THR A 174 3.39 -8.16 1.70
N VAL A 175 2.54 -7.32 1.09
CA VAL A 175 1.08 -7.52 1.10
C VAL A 175 0.69 -8.89 0.57
N LEU A 176 1.27 -9.34 -0.55
CA LEU A 176 0.94 -10.65 -1.11
C LEU A 176 1.52 -11.80 -0.31
N LYS A 177 2.72 -11.67 0.26
CA LYS A 177 3.29 -12.69 1.15
C LYS A 177 2.40 -12.92 2.37
N GLU A 178 1.95 -11.84 2.99
CA GLU A 178 1.04 -11.89 4.13
C GLU A 178 -0.32 -12.47 3.73
N PHE A 179 -0.87 -12.03 2.60
CA PHE A 179 -2.12 -12.56 2.06
C PHE A 179 -2.07 -14.06 1.79
N TYR A 180 -1.05 -14.54 1.07
CA TYR A 180 -0.94 -15.96 0.78
C TYR A 180 -0.60 -16.79 2.02
N SER A 181 0.14 -16.22 2.99
CA SER A 181 0.38 -16.88 4.28
C SER A 181 -0.91 -17.04 5.08
N PHE A 182 -1.76 -16.01 5.12
CA PHE A 182 -3.09 -16.08 5.73
C PHE A 182 -3.98 -17.10 5.00
N GLN A 183 -4.02 -17.05 3.67
CA GLN A 183 -4.79 -17.97 2.83
C GLN A 183 -4.37 -19.43 3.03
N ALA A 184 -3.07 -19.69 3.24
CA ALA A 184 -2.53 -21.03 3.41
C ALA A 184 -3.11 -21.78 4.61
N ALA A 185 -3.62 -21.06 5.62
CA ALA A 185 -4.35 -21.66 6.73
C ALA A 185 -5.60 -22.44 6.27
N PHE A 186 -6.15 -22.11 5.10
CA PHE A 186 -7.37 -22.71 4.53
C PHE A 186 -7.10 -23.57 3.30
N THR A 187 -6.08 -23.23 2.49
CA THR A 187 -5.80 -23.94 1.23
C THR A 187 -4.61 -24.87 1.30
N GLN A 188 -3.77 -24.77 2.35
CA GLN A 188 -2.49 -25.49 2.48
C GLN A 188 -1.52 -25.24 1.30
N GLN A 189 -1.72 -24.14 0.57
CA GLN A 189 -0.97 -23.80 -0.64
C GLN A 189 -0.54 -22.35 -0.60
N THR A 190 0.74 -22.11 -0.83
CA THR A 190 1.35 -20.79 -1.00
C THR A 190 2.03 -20.72 -2.38
N PRO A 191 1.63 -19.78 -3.25
CA PRO A 191 2.37 -19.58 -4.50
C PRO A 191 3.76 -19.01 -4.20
N PHE A 192 4.73 -19.38 -5.03
CA PHE A 192 6.03 -18.72 -5.03
C PHE A 192 5.89 -17.33 -5.63
N LEU A 193 6.20 -16.29 -4.84
CA LEU A 193 6.23 -14.91 -5.29
C LEU A 193 7.65 -14.54 -5.72
N PRO A 194 7.91 -14.33 -7.02
CA PRO A 194 9.19 -13.80 -7.44
C PRO A 194 9.34 -12.35 -6.95
N ARG A 195 10.53 -11.97 -6.49
CA ARG A 195 10.90 -10.56 -6.31
C ARG A 195 11.86 -10.21 -7.44
N LEU A 196 11.35 -9.54 -8.47
CA LEU A 196 12.09 -9.29 -9.70
C LEU A 196 12.92 -7.99 -9.68
N PHE A 197 12.73 -7.13 -8.67
CA PHE A 197 13.49 -5.89 -8.48
C PHE A 197 14.27 -5.90 -7.16
N GLN A 198 15.42 -5.25 -7.16
CA GLN A 198 16.16 -4.92 -5.95
C GLN A 198 15.94 -3.45 -5.66
N GLU A 199 15.47 -3.12 -4.45
CA GLU A 199 15.43 -1.73 -4.01
C GLU A 199 16.86 -1.21 -3.98
N ILE A 200 17.16 -0.28 -4.88
CA ILE A 200 18.38 0.50 -4.83
C ILE A 200 17.99 1.78 -4.11
N SER A 201 18.40 1.90 -2.85
CA SER A 201 18.10 3.07 -2.05
C SER A 201 19.07 4.21 -2.36
N ASP A 202 18.56 5.35 -2.81
CA ASP A 202 19.31 6.62 -2.71
C ASP A 202 19.41 7.02 -1.22
N GLU A 203 20.49 7.72 -0.85
CA GLU A 203 20.68 8.21 0.52
C GLU A 203 19.62 9.26 0.90
N SER A 204 19.23 10.10 -0.06
CA SER A 204 18.18 11.12 0.12
C SER A 204 16.79 10.48 0.29
N GLU A 205 16.56 9.34 -0.36
CA GLU A 205 15.30 8.60 -0.23
C GLU A 205 15.21 7.89 1.11
N LYS A 206 16.30 7.27 1.56
CA LYS A 206 16.39 6.72 2.92
C LYS A 206 16.03 7.77 3.96
N GLU A 207 16.60 8.96 3.85
CA GLU A 207 16.32 10.06 4.76
C GLU A 207 14.82 10.46 4.71
N ILE A 208 14.21 10.50 3.52
CA ILE A 208 12.76 10.71 3.39
C ILE A 208 11.96 9.64 4.15
N PHE A 209 12.31 8.35 4.02
CA PHE A 209 11.57 7.28 4.71
C PHE A 209 11.74 7.33 6.22
N GLU A 210 12.94 7.59 6.73
CA GLU A 210 13.20 7.79 8.17
C GLU A 210 12.35 8.95 8.70
N LYS A 211 12.35 10.08 8.01
CA LYS A 211 11.58 11.27 8.39
C LYS A 211 10.06 11.08 8.27
N LEU A 212 9.63 10.29 7.29
CA LEU A 212 8.23 9.88 7.15
C LEU A 212 7.78 9.02 8.33
N GLU A 213 8.62 8.10 8.82
CA GLU A 213 8.33 7.29 10.00
C GLU A 213 8.11 8.16 11.23
N ASP A 214 8.98 9.14 11.45
CA ASP A 214 8.91 10.13 12.53
C ASP A 214 7.77 11.16 12.39
N ASN A 215 7.06 11.16 11.26
CA ASN A 215 6.02 12.15 10.90
C ASN A 215 6.56 13.58 10.75
N GLU A 216 7.84 13.74 10.42
CA GLU A 216 8.50 15.03 10.17
C GLU A 216 8.22 15.53 8.74
N PHE A 217 6.95 15.72 8.37
CA PHE A 217 6.53 15.97 6.99
C PHE A 217 7.12 17.24 6.35
N PHE A 218 7.41 18.27 7.15
CA PHE A 218 8.08 19.47 6.67
C PHE A 218 9.54 19.19 6.29
N GLU A 219 10.26 18.38 7.07
CA GLU A 219 11.62 17.98 6.72
C GLU A 219 11.62 17.09 5.47
N VAL A 220 10.67 16.16 5.36
CA VAL A 220 10.47 15.37 4.14
C VAL A 220 10.26 16.27 2.91
N ALA A 221 9.43 17.31 3.04
CA ALA A 221 9.19 18.27 1.96
C ALA A 221 10.47 19.01 1.54
N ARG A 222 11.31 19.41 2.50
CA ARG A 222 12.60 20.06 2.23
C ARG A 222 13.59 19.12 1.57
N ILE A 223 13.75 17.91 2.09
CA ILE A 223 14.65 16.89 1.52
C ILE A 223 14.22 16.58 0.08
N PHE A 224 12.93 16.34 -0.15
CA PHE A 224 12.40 16.14 -1.50
C PHE A 224 12.72 17.33 -2.41
N TRP A 225 12.43 18.56 -1.98
CA TRP A 225 12.66 19.75 -2.81
C TRP A 225 14.14 19.93 -3.17
N TYR A 226 15.02 19.94 -2.17
CA TYR A 226 16.43 20.28 -2.38
C TYR A 226 17.25 19.13 -2.93
N ASN A 227 16.98 17.89 -2.52
CA ASN A 227 17.85 16.75 -2.82
C ASN A 227 17.31 15.90 -3.99
N ILE A 228 15.99 15.81 -4.17
CA ILE A 228 15.37 14.98 -5.24
C ILE A 228 14.87 15.84 -6.41
N PHE A 229 14.21 16.96 -6.14
CA PHE A 229 13.57 17.77 -7.18
C PHE A 229 14.56 18.74 -7.84
N VAL A 230 15.25 19.56 -7.04
CA VAL A 230 16.31 20.49 -7.51
C VAL A 230 17.66 19.78 -7.63
N GLY A 231 17.92 18.83 -6.74
CA GLY A 231 19.05 17.92 -6.82
C GLY A 231 18.97 17.05 -8.08
N LYS A 232 20.17 16.65 -8.54
CA LYS A 232 20.52 16.01 -9.83
C LYS A 232 19.39 15.29 -10.59
#